data_AF-A0A918PET3-F1
#
_entry.id   AF-A0A918PET3-F1
#
_cell.length_a   1.000
_cell.length_b   1.000
_cell.length_c   1.000
_cell.angle_alpha   90.00
_cell.angle_beta   90.00
_cell.angle_gamma   90.00
#
_symmetry.space_group_name_H-M   'P 1'
#
loop_
_entity.id
_entity.type
_entity.pdbx_description
1 polymer ?
#
loop_
_entity_poly.entity_id
_entity_poly.type
_entity_poly.pdbx_seq_one_letter_code
_entity_poly.pdbx_strand_id
1 'polypeptide(L)'
;MPEPVLDELIDRMDQELGELREQGRLRQRGGERIRARGAGAKDKPTTADRVLATVLYLRTLGTRDLLAQLFGVNTSTLTGAVHQVQPQVQPLLAERGCTIPPSTARFRTPTDLTASLANSSPTKIEPTC
;
A
#
# COMPACT_ATOMS: atom_id res chain seq x y z
N MET A 1 -17.63 1.54 15.65
CA MET A 1 -18.25 2.15 14.45
C MET A 1 -17.09 2.65 13.62
N PRO A 2 -16.88 2.18 12.38
CA PRO A 2 -15.87 2.78 11.52
C PRO A 2 -16.22 4.26 11.37
N GLU A 3 -15.25 5.15 11.52
CA GLU A 3 -15.50 6.57 11.38
C GLU A 3 -15.85 6.86 9.92
N PRO A 4 -17.03 7.48 9.61
CA PRO A 4 -17.47 7.68 8.24
C PRO A 4 -16.45 8.47 7.39
N VAL A 5 -15.65 9.32 8.04
CA VAL A 5 -14.54 10.07 7.43
C VAL A 5 -13.41 9.16 6.92
N LEU A 6 -13.17 8.04 7.59
CA LEU A 6 -12.14 7.08 7.18
C LEU A 6 -12.60 6.26 5.98
N ASP A 7 -13.86 5.80 5.99
CA ASP A 7 -14.43 5.04 4.89
C ASP A 7 -14.50 5.88 3.61
N GLU A 8 -14.95 7.15 3.71
CA GLU A 8 -14.94 8.09 2.59
C GLU A 8 -13.53 8.33 2.02
N LEU A 9 -12.52 8.44 2.90
CA LEU A 9 -11.13 8.57 2.46
C LEU A 9 -10.65 7.31 1.72
N ILE A 10 -10.98 6.13 2.24
CA ILE A 10 -10.61 4.85 1.63
C ILE A 10 -11.23 4.74 0.23
N ASP A 11 -12.51 5.07 0.09
CA ASP A 11 -13.21 5.03 -1.19
C ASP A 11 -12.63 6.03 -2.19
N ARG A 12 -12.36 7.27 -1.76
CA ARG A 12 -11.70 8.29 -2.60
C ARG A 12 -10.33 7.82 -3.08
N MET A 13 -9.51 7.29 -2.16
CA MET A 13 -8.19 6.77 -2.50
C MET A 13 -8.28 5.55 -3.44
N ASP A 14 -9.25 4.66 -3.25
CA ASP A 14 -9.43 3.52 -4.15
C ASP A 14 -9.78 3.97 -5.57
N GLN A 15 -10.65 4.98 -5.69
CA GLN A 15 -10.99 5.57 -6.97
C GLN A 15 -9.78 6.21 -7.66
N GLU A 16 -9.08 7.14 -6.99
CA GLU A 16 -7.93 7.86 -7.54
C GLU A 16 -6.80 6.90 -7.96
N LEU A 17 -6.47 5.93 -7.11
CA LEU A 17 -5.44 4.94 -7.41
C LEU A 17 -5.87 3.99 -8.54
N GLY A 18 -7.17 3.70 -8.64
CA GLY A 18 -7.75 2.95 -9.76
C GLY A 18 -7.61 3.70 -11.10
N GLU A 19 -7.84 5.01 -11.10
CA GLU A 19 -7.71 5.86 -12.29
C GLU A 19 -6.25 5.98 -12.75
N LEU A 20 -5.31 6.25 -11.84
CA LEU A 20 -3.87 6.31 -12.17
C LEU A 20 -3.36 5.02 -12.78
N ARG A 21 -3.85 3.87 -12.30
CA ARG A 21 -3.55 2.57 -12.89
C ARG A 21 -4.06 2.45 -14.31
N GLU A 22 -5.32 2.82 -14.54
CA GLU A 22 -5.87 2.72 -15.88
C GLU A 22 -5.16 3.66 -16.84
N GLN A 23 -4.76 4.86 -16.42
CA GLN A 23 -3.91 5.74 -17.22
C GLN A 23 -2.57 5.07 -17.58
N GLY A 24 -1.93 4.42 -16.61
CA GLY A 24 -0.71 3.65 -16.86
C GLY A 24 -0.92 2.51 -17.85
N ARG A 25 -2.02 1.76 -17.71
CA ARG A 25 -2.40 0.67 -18.62
C ARG A 25 -2.75 1.18 -20.00
N LEU A 26 -3.44 2.31 -20.11
CA LEU A 26 -3.77 2.96 -21.37
C LEU A 26 -2.50 3.36 -22.12
N ARG A 27 -1.52 3.96 -21.42
CA ARG A 27 -0.19 4.27 -22.00
C ARG A 27 0.53 3.03 -22.49
N GLN A 28 0.49 1.93 -21.74
CA GLN A 28 1.13 0.66 -22.13
C GLN A 28 0.39 -0.06 -23.26
N ARG A 29 -0.94 -0.01 -23.27
CA ARG A 29 -1.82 -0.65 -24.26
C ARG A 29 -1.84 0.15 -25.57
N GLY A 30 -1.61 1.45 -25.51
CA GLY A 30 -1.71 2.37 -26.65
C GLY A 30 -3.15 2.72 -27.04
N GLY A 31 -4.14 2.47 -26.18
CA GLY A 31 -5.55 2.70 -26.49
C GLY A 31 -6.50 2.35 -25.36
N GLU A 32 -7.79 2.59 -25.60
CA GLU A 32 -8.86 2.35 -24.65
C GLU A 32 -9.06 0.87 -24.31
N ARG A 33 -9.78 0.62 -23.23
CA ARG A 33 -10.12 -0.74 -22.80
C ARG A 33 -11.05 -1.41 -23.78
N ILE A 34 -10.74 -2.66 -24.12
CA ILE A 34 -11.63 -3.55 -24.87
C ILE A 34 -12.65 -4.23 -23.94
N ARG A 35 -12.32 -4.41 -22.66
CA ARG A 35 -13.16 -5.12 -21.67
C ARG A 35 -13.60 -4.18 -20.54
N ALA A 36 -14.84 -4.35 -20.06
CA ALA A 36 -15.43 -3.57 -18.97
C ALA A 36 -14.60 -3.62 -17.68
N ARG A 37 -14.66 -2.58 -16.82
CA ARG A 37 -13.97 -2.53 -15.52
C ARG A 37 -14.28 -3.78 -14.70
N GLY A 38 -13.25 -4.37 -14.10
CA GLY A 38 -13.39 -5.63 -13.35
C GLY A 38 -13.45 -6.91 -14.20
N ALA A 39 -13.52 -6.82 -15.54
CA ALA A 39 -13.41 -7.99 -16.40
C ALA A 39 -11.94 -8.44 -16.49
N GLY A 40 -11.57 -9.45 -15.70
CA GLY A 40 -10.22 -10.02 -15.66
C GLY A 40 -9.88 -10.58 -14.29
N ALA A 41 -8.63 -11.05 -14.13
CA ALA A 41 -8.11 -11.41 -12.82
C ALA A 41 -8.08 -10.18 -11.90
N LYS A 42 -8.40 -10.38 -10.61
CA LYS A 42 -8.30 -9.32 -9.60
C LYS A 42 -6.85 -8.86 -9.49
N ASP A 43 -6.68 -7.56 -9.28
CA ASP A 43 -5.36 -6.95 -9.12
C ASP A 43 -4.67 -7.49 -7.87
N LYS A 44 -3.41 -7.93 -8.04
CA LYS A 44 -2.48 -8.22 -6.94
C LYS A 44 -1.27 -7.28 -7.07
N PRO A 45 -0.92 -6.51 -6.03
CA PRO A 45 -1.65 -6.34 -4.77
C PRO A 45 -2.93 -5.51 -4.98
N THR A 46 -3.91 -5.64 -4.07
CA THR A 46 -5.12 -4.79 -4.07
C THR A 46 -4.75 -3.32 -3.83
N THR A 47 -5.68 -2.38 -3.99
CA THR A 47 -5.37 -0.97 -3.72
C THR A 47 -4.94 -0.75 -2.27
N ALA A 48 -5.67 -1.34 -1.32
CA ALA A 48 -5.32 -1.31 0.10
C ALA A 48 -3.93 -1.89 0.37
N ASP A 49 -3.61 -3.05 -0.23
CA ASP A 49 -2.29 -3.67 -0.09
C ASP A 49 -1.17 -2.78 -0.62
N ARG A 50 -1.42 -2.00 -1.67
CA ARG A 50 -0.40 -1.11 -2.23
C ARG A 50 -0.19 0.13 -1.39
N VAL A 51 -1.25 0.67 -0.78
CA VAL A 51 -1.13 1.72 0.24
C VAL A 51 -0.31 1.19 1.41
N LEU A 52 -0.65 0.00 1.91
CA LEU A 52 0.11 -0.65 2.98
C LEU A 52 1.58 -0.88 2.58
N ALA A 53 1.84 -1.43 1.39
CA ALA A 53 3.18 -1.64 0.86
C ALA A 53 3.98 -0.33 0.79
N THR A 54 3.33 0.77 0.38
CA THR A 54 3.93 2.10 0.30
C THR A 54 4.27 2.64 1.67
N VAL A 55 3.37 2.51 2.65
CA VAL A 55 3.63 2.88 4.04
C VAL A 55 4.79 2.08 4.61
N LEU A 56 4.81 0.75 4.43
CA LEU A 56 5.89 -0.11 4.90
C LEU A 56 7.24 0.21 4.23
N TYR A 57 7.21 0.56 2.94
CA TYR A 57 8.38 1.00 2.20
C TYR A 57 8.92 2.33 2.73
N LEU A 58 8.07 3.35 2.93
CA LEU A 58 8.44 4.63 3.51
C LEU A 58 8.98 4.47 4.94
N ARG A 59 8.42 3.54 5.71
CA ARG A 59 8.90 3.19 7.05
C ARG A 59 10.23 2.45 7.04
N THR A 60 10.77 2.05 5.89
CA THR A 60 12.01 1.26 5.78
C THR A 60 11.98 -0.04 6.62
N LEU A 61 10.80 -0.69 6.74
CA LEU A 61 10.59 -1.86 7.61
C LEU A 61 11.45 -3.08 7.19
N GLY A 62 11.83 -3.16 5.92
CA GLY A 62 12.63 -4.26 5.42
C GLY A 62 13.09 -4.04 3.99
N THR A 63 13.70 -5.07 3.41
CA THR A 63 14.13 -5.06 2.00
C THR A 63 12.92 -5.04 1.07
N ARG A 64 13.09 -4.50 -0.15
CA ARG A 64 12.04 -4.56 -1.18
C ARG A 64 11.61 -5.99 -1.49
N ASP A 65 12.56 -6.92 -1.42
CA ASP A 65 12.30 -8.34 -1.63
C ASP A 65 11.40 -8.94 -0.55
N LEU A 66 11.69 -8.65 0.73
CA LEU A 66 10.83 -9.04 1.84
C LEU A 66 9.42 -8.48 1.68
N LEU A 67 9.30 -7.19 1.37
CA LEU A 67 7.98 -6.58 1.15
C LEU A 67 7.26 -7.28 -0.02
N ALA A 68 7.95 -7.59 -1.11
CA ALA A 68 7.35 -8.26 -2.26
C ALA A 68 6.82 -9.64 -1.89
N GLN A 69 7.60 -10.41 -1.11
CA GLN A 69 7.18 -11.70 -0.58
C GLN A 69 5.93 -11.59 0.31
N LEU A 70 5.84 -10.58 1.20
CA LEU A 70 4.67 -10.37 2.06
C LEU A 70 3.37 -10.13 1.27
N PHE A 71 3.47 -9.45 0.13
CA PHE A 71 2.32 -9.19 -0.74
C PHE A 71 2.11 -10.28 -1.81
N GLY A 72 2.95 -11.33 -1.83
CA GLY A 72 2.87 -12.39 -2.83
C GLY A 72 3.09 -11.89 -4.27
N VAL A 73 3.91 -10.85 -4.45
CA VAL A 73 4.22 -10.26 -5.76
C VAL A 73 5.72 -10.24 -6.00
N ASN A 74 6.14 -9.95 -7.23
CA ASN A 74 7.56 -9.73 -7.52
C ASN A 74 8.01 -8.31 -7.15
N THR A 75 9.32 -8.13 -6.98
CA THR A 75 9.94 -6.88 -6.53
C THR A 75 9.70 -5.71 -7.50
N SER A 76 9.59 -5.99 -8.80
CA SER A 76 9.27 -4.97 -9.81
C SER A 76 7.81 -4.49 -9.71
N THR A 77 6.86 -5.39 -9.48
CA THR A 77 5.45 -5.04 -9.23
C THR A 77 5.30 -4.24 -7.95
N LEU A 78 6.00 -4.63 -6.88
CA LEU A 78 6.02 -3.86 -5.64
C LEU A 78 6.58 -2.46 -5.86
N THR A 79 7.75 -2.34 -6.50
CA THR A 79 8.39 -1.04 -6.76
C THR A 79 7.51 -0.15 -7.63
N GLY A 80 6.90 -0.70 -8.68
CA GLY A 80 5.93 0.02 -9.52
C GLY A 80 4.69 0.47 -8.74
N ALA A 81 4.17 -0.36 -7.84
CA ALA A 81 3.05 0.00 -6.98
C ALA A 81 3.40 1.14 -6.03
N VAL A 82 4.57 1.09 -5.38
CA VAL A 82 5.06 2.14 -4.49
C VAL A 82 5.20 3.47 -5.25
N HIS A 83 5.81 3.48 -6.44
CA HIS A 83 5.97 4.70 -7.22
C HIS A 83 4.65 5.32 -7.70
N GLN A 84 3.62 4.49 -7.94
CA GLN A 84 2.29 4.98 -8.31
C GLN A 84 1.54 5.62 -7.13
N VAL A 85 1.71 5.06 -5.93
CA VAL A 85 0.90 5.39 -4.76
C VAL A 85 1.56 6.46 -3.88
N GLN A 86 2.90 6.46 -3.79
CA GLN A 86 3.65 7.40 -2.95
C GLN A 86 3.28 8.88 -3.18
N PRO A 87 3.11 9.38 -4.43
CA PRO A 87 2.73 10.76 -4.66
C PRO A 87 1.35 11.15 -4.11
N GLN A 88 0.45 10.18 -3.92
CA GLN A 88 -0.90 10.39 -3.39
C GLN A 88 -0.93 10.32 -1.86
N VAL A 89 -0.17 9.39 -1.29
CA VAL A 89 -0.12 9.19 0.17
C VAL A 89 0.56 10.35 0.88
N GLN A 90 1.61 10.92 0.29
CA GLN A 90 2.42 11.95 0.95
C GLN A 90 1.65 13.27 1.24
N PRO A 91 0.84 13.82 0.32
CA PRO A 91 -0.03 14.97 0.60
C PRO A 91 -1.07 14.68 1.69
N LEU A 92 -1.71 13.51 1.65
CA LEU A 92 -2.72 13.12 2.65
C LEU A 92 -2.13 13.04 4.05
N LEU A 93 -0.89 12.55 4.16
CA LEU A 93 -0.15 12.55 5.42
C LEU A 93 0.17 13.98 5.88
N ALA A 94 0.60 14.85 4.95
CA ALA A 94 0.91 16.25 5.25
C ALA A 94 -0.32 17.04 5.72
N GLU A 95 -1.48 16.89 5.07
CA GLU A 95 -2.75 17.52 5.46
C GLU A 95 -3.15 17.16 6.90
N ARG A 96 -2.87 15.92 7.32
CA ARG A 96 -3.18 15.42 8.65
C ARG A 96 -2.05 15.64 9.66
N GLY A 97 -0.97 16.34 9.28
CA GLY A 97 0.23 16.50 10.12
C GLY A 97 0.90 15.17 10.51
N CYS A 98 0.57 14.09 9.81
CA CYS A 98 1.06 12.75 10.08
C CYS A 98 2.40 12.56 9.36
N THR A 99 3.43 12.14 10.09
CA THR A 99 4.69 11.71 9.49
C THR A 99 4.85 10.20 9.69
N ILE A 100 5.38 9.50 8.70
CA ILE A 100 5.74 8.08 8.85
C ILE A 100 7.22 8.04 9.24
N PRO A 101 7.57 7.96 10.53
CA PRO A 101 8.96 7.86 10.93
C PRO A 101 9.53 6.51 10.49
N PRO A 102 10.83 6.45 10.16
CA PRO A 102 11.49 5.19 9.86
C PRO A 102 11.35 4.23 11.05
N SER A 103 11.11 2.97 10.76
CA SER A 103 11.01 1.90 11.75
C SER A 103 12.38 1.66 12.36
N THR A 104 12.43 1.52 13.69
CA THR A 104 13.59 1.01 14.41
C THR A 104 13.81 -0.48 14.16
N ALA A 105 12.75 -1.24 13.87
CA ALA A 105 12.82 -2.63 13.46
C ALA A 105 13.03 -2.75 11.94
N ARG A 106 14.04 -3.53 11.53
CA ARG A 106 14.35 -3.83 10.13
C ARG A 106 14.47 -5.33 9.93
N PHE A 107 13.65 -5.89 9.05
CA PHE A 107 13.61 -7.32 8.79
C PHE A 107 14.21 -7.65 7.42
N ARG A 108 14.92 -8.77 7.36
CA ARG A 108 15.46 -9.32 6.10
C ARG A 108 14.67 -10.53 5.62
N THR A 109 14.11 -11.32 6.52
CA THR A 109 13.35 -12.52 6.18
C THR A 109 11.94 -12.49 6.79
N PRO A 110 10.98 -13.22 6.20
CA PRO A 110 9.66 -13.41 6.81
C PRO A 110 9.72 -14.08 8.18
N THR A 111 10.72 -14.95 8.39
CA THR A 111 10.95 -15.64 9.67
C THR A 111 11.37 -14.66 10.76
N ASP A 112 12.25 -13.70 10.46
CA ASP A 112 12.65 -12.67 11.43
C ASP A 112 11.46 -11.79 11.82
N LEU A 113 10.62 -11.46 10.84
CA LEU A 113 9.40 -10.67 11.05
C LEU A 113 8.42 -11.43 11.95
N THR A 114 8.15 -12.71 11.65
CA THR A 114 7.23 -13.53 12.44
C THR A 114 7.76 -13.77 13.87
N ALA A 115 9.07 -14.02 14.03
CA ALA A 115 9.69 -14.11 15.36
C ALA A 115 9.58 -12.79 16.14
N SER A 116 9.77 -11.65 15.48
CA SER A 116 9.61 -10.34 16.11
C SER A 116 8.16 -10.06 16.50
N LEU A 117 7.18 -10.45 15.67
CA LEU A 117 5.76 -10.30 16.01
C LEU A 117 5.38 -11.18 17.19
N ALA A 118 5.90 -12.41 17.27
CA ALA A 118 5.67 -13.32 18.39
C ALA A 118 6.21 -12.76 19.72
N ASN A 119 7.31 -12.00 19.67
CA ASN A 119 7.93 -11.37 20.83
C ASN A 119 7.33 -9.99 21.16
N SER A 120 6.53 -9.40 20.26
CA SER A 120 5.86 -8.12 20.50
C SER A 120 4.53 -8.36 21.21
N SER A 121 4.33 -7.72 22.37
CA SER A 121 2.99 -7.59 22.94
C SER A 121 2.14 -6.75 21.99
N PRO A 122 0.89 -7.16 21.64
CA PRO A 122 0.03 -6.36 20.80
C PRO A 122 -0.20 -5.02 21.51
N THR A 123 0.37 -3.94 20.97
CA THR A 123 0.07 -2.60 21.47
C THR A 123 -1.40 -2.34 21.19
N LYS A 124 -2.19 -2.25 22.26
CA LYS A 124 -3.57 -1.77 22.22
C LYS A 124 -3.55 -0.45 21.45
N ILE A 125 -4.14 -0.44 20.26
CA ILE A 125 -4.41 0.80 19.53
C ILE A 125 -5.50 1.48 20.36
N GLU A 126 -5.11 2.39 21.25
CA GLU A 126 -6.12 3.21 21.93
C GLU A 126 -6.82 4.06 20.87
N PRO A 127 -8.16 4.02 20.83
CA PRO A 127 -8.89 4.90 19.94
C PRO A 127 -8.66 6.33 20.46
N THR A 128 -7.91 7.12 19.71
CA THR A 128 -7.84 8.56 19.94
C THR A 128 -9.21 9.14 19.58
N CYS A 129 -9.93 9.62 20.61
CA CYS A 129 -11.13 10.45 20.48
C CYS A 129 -10.80 11.86 19.99
#